data_AF-A0A0F9G9S6-F1
#
_entry.id   AF-A0A0F9G9S6-F1
#
_cell.length_a   1.000
_cell.length_b   1.000
_cell.length_c   1.000
_cell.angle_alpha   90.00
_cell.angle_beta   90.00
_cell.angle_gamma   90.00
#
_symmetry.space_group_name_H-M   'P 1'
#
loop_
_entity.id
_entity.type
_entity.pdbx_description
1 polymer ?
#
loop_
_entity_poly.entity_id
_entity_poly.type
_entity_poly.pdbx_seq_one_letter_code
_entity_poly.pdbx_strand_id
1 'polypeptide(L)'
;APTLLLVTFFFFIPVVMIFFLSFTGLDMTNFGKLQWWLPKNWDLENYVKIFTNRFSPKILGNTIMYTAVTLCLFNVGMGLAIALLTTNINRRAGFFFRVLWLLPRITPIVVYIMMWKALAGPEPMGKNLSTLISQPAY
;
A
#
# COMPACT_ATOMS: atom_id res chain seq x y z
N ALA A 1 9.12 6.10 -30.80
CA ALA A 1 8.69 5.11 -29.79
C ALA A 1 7.29 5.48 -29.26
N PRO A 2 6.22 4.81 -29.71
CA PRO A 2 4.83 5.17 -29.36
C PRO A 2 4.49 4.93 -27.88
N THR A 3 5.08 3.91 -27.27
CA THR A 3 4.86 3.56 -25.85
C THR A 3 5.37 4.65 -24.89
N LEU A 4 6.51 5.27 -25.21
CA LEU A 4 7.10 6.32 -24.37
C LEU A 4 6.17 7.54 -24.29
N LEU A 5 5.62 7.97 -25.44
CA LEU A 5 4.66 9.06 -25.53
C LEU A 5 3.42 8.82 -24.64
N LEU A 6 2.85 7.61 -24.73
CA LEU A 6 1.65 7.26 -23.97
C LEU A 6 1.92 7.25 -22.46
N VAL A 7 3.04 6.66 -22.03
CA VAL A 7 3.45 6.66 -20.62
C VAL A 7 3.70 8.08 -20.13
N THR A 8 4.40 8.91 -20.91
CA THR A 8 4.69 10.29 -20.50
C THR A 8 3.40 11.08 -20.31
N PHE A 9 2.47 11.06 -21.26
CA PHE A 9 1.22 11.81 -21.09
C PHE A 9 0.36 11.24 -19.95
N PHE A 10 0.14 9.93 -19.92
CA PHE A 10 -0.81 9.34 -18.97
C PHE A 10 -0.26 9.30 -17.53
N PHE A 11 1.06 9.30 -17.34
CA PHE A 11 1.67 9.35 -16.02
C PHE A 11 1.91 10.79 -15.53
N PHE A 12 2.44 11.68 -16.38
CA PHE A 12 2.78 13.03 -15.92
C PHE A 12 1.57 13.93 -15.77
N ILE A 13 0.54 13.81 -16.61
CA ILE A 13 -0.69 14.59 -16.49
C ILE A 13 -1.31 14.45 -15.08
N PRO A 14 -1.59 13.23 -14.55
CA PRO A 14 -2.13 13.10 -13.20
C PRO A 14 -1.16 13.56 -12.11
N VAL A 15 0.15 13.36 -12.27
CA VAL A 15 1.14 13.86 -11.30
C VAL A 15 1.09 15.38 -11.19
N VAL A 16 1.06 16.08 -12.33
CA VAL A 16 0.96 17.54 -12.37
C VAL A 16 -0.39 18.02 -11.80
N MET A 17 -1.49 17.32 -12.11
CA MET A 17 -2.79 17.63 -11.51
C MET A 17 -2.77 17.49 -9.99
N ILE A 18 -2.25 16.38 -9.45
CA ILE A 18 -2.14 16.15 -7.99
C ILE A 18 -1.26 17.22 -7.34
N PHE A 19 -0.17 17.62 -8.01
CA PHE A 19 0.70 18.67 -7.51
C PHE A 19 -0.07 19.98 -7.32
N PHE A 20 -0.81 20.46 -8.33
CA PHE A 20 -1.64 21.66 -8.19
C PHE A 20 -2.77 21.47 -7.16
N LEU A 21 -3.37 20.27 -7.10
CA LEU A 21 -4.43 19.96 -6.15
C LEU A 21 -3.95 20.03 -4.69
N SER A 22 -2.69 19.67 -4.43
CA SER A 22 -2.11 19.71 -3.09
C SER A 22 -2.07 21.12 -2.50
N PHE A 23 -1.99 22.16 -3.36
CA PHE A 23 -2.10 23.56 -2.95
C PHE A 23 -3.54 24.03 -2.80
N THR A 24 -4.55 23.20 -3.08
CA THR A 24 -5.95 23.63 -2.94
C THR A 24 -6.59 23.00 -1.72
N GLY A 25 -7.49 23.72 -1.05
CA GLY A 25 -8.35 23.19 0.01
C GLY A 25 -9.44 22.25 -0.52
N LEU A 26 -9.08 21.30 -1.38
CA LEU A 26 -10.01 20.38 -1.99
C LEU A 26 -10.41 19.30 -0.99
N ASP A 27 -11.65 19.42 -0.52
CA ASP A 27 -12.33 18.44 0.32
C ASP A 27 -13.43 17.71 -0.46
N MET A 28 -13.90 16.58 0.10
CA MET A 28 -15.02 15.82 -0.46
C MET A 28 -16.29 16.66 -0.63
N THR A 29 -16.49 17.69 0.20
CA THR A 29 -17.66 18.58 0.16
C THR A 29 -17.60 19.60 -0.98
N ASN A 30 -16.40 19.94 -1.46
CA ASN A 30 -16.14 20.95 -2.48
C ASN A 30 -15.64 20.33 -3.80
N PHE A 31 -15.63 19.00 -3.88
CA PHE A 31 -15.25 18.24 -5.06
C PHE A 31 -16.15 18.60 -6.25
N GLY A 32 -15.55 19.15 -7.32
CA GLY A 32 -16.27 19.59 -8.53
C GLY A 32 -16.85 21.01 -8.47
N LYS A 33 -16.93 21.66 -7.31
CA LYS A 33 -17.32 23.07 -7.16
C LYS A 33 -16.11 24.00 -7.05
N LEU A 34 -15.05 23.52 -6.42
CA LEU A 34 -13.81 24.27 -6.28
C LEU A 34 -13.15 24.39 -7.66
N GLN A 35 -12.93 25.62 -8.11
CA GLN A 35 -12.15 25.88 -9.31
C GLN A 35 -10.66 25.76 -8.98
N TRP A 36 -10.21 24.52 -8.79
CA TRP A 36 -8.83 24.18 -8.40
C TRP A 36 -7.78 24.67 -9.41
N TRP A 37 -8.18 24.91 -10.66
CA TRP A 37 -7.32 25.46 -11.70
C TRP A 37 -7.07 26.98 -11.56
N LEU A 38 -7.80 27.69 -10.69
CA LEU A 38 -7.56 29.13 -10.47
C LEU A 38 -6.50 29.34 -9.37
N PRO A 39 -5.46 30.16 -9.64
CA PRO A 39 -4.44 30.51 -8.64
C PRO A 39 -4.99 31.18 -7.37
N LYS A 40 -6.17 31.80 -7.45
CA LYS A 40 -6.85 32.43 -6.31
C LYS A 40 -7.24 31.43 -5.21
N ASN A 41 -7.43 30.17 -5.57
CA ASN A 41 -7.83 29.10 -4.66
C ASN A 41 -6.64 28.26 -4.18
N TRP A 42 -5.41 28.69 -4.50
CA TRP A 42 -4.19 28.02 -4.06
C TRP A 42 -3.75 28.61 -2.73
N ASP A 43 -3.66 27.77 -1.72
CA ASP A 43 -3.25 28.08 -0.36
C ASP A 43 -2.23 27.05 0.15
N LEU A 44 -1.29 27.49 0.98
CA LEU A 44 -0.30 26.64 1.65
C LEU A 44 -0.81 26.10 2.99
N GLU A 45 -2.04 26.43 3.40
CA GLU A 45 -2.65 25.98 4.66
C GLU A 45 -2.59 24.45 4.83
N ASN A 46 -2.77 23.67 3.74
CA ASN A 46 -2.65 22.21 3.78
C ASN A 46 -1.26 21.75 4.25
N TYR A 47 -0.19 22.36 3.74
CA TYR A 47 1.16 22.01 4.14
C TYR A 47 1.44 22.45 5.57
N VAL A 48 1.01 23.66 5.96
CA VAL A 48 1.14 24.14 7.35
C VAL A 48 0.42 23.21 8.32
N LYS A 49 -0.79 22.75 7.98
CA LYS A 49 -1.56 21.77 8.77
C LYS A 49 -0.82 20.44 8.90
N ILE A 50 -0.17 19.96 7.86
CA ILE A 50 0.66 18.75 7.89
C ILE A 50 1.87 18.96 8.82
N PHE A 51 2.59 20.08 8.73
CA PHE A 51 3.78 20.32 9.56
C PHE A 51 3.46 20.64 11.03
N THR A 52 2.33 21.28 11.29
CA THR A 52 1.89 21.66 12.66
C THR A 52 1.25 20.48 13.39
N ASN A 53 0.75 19.47 12.67
CA ASN A 53 0.12 18.32 13.28
C ASN A 53 1.15 17.39 13.95
N ARG A 54 0.97 17.15 15.25
CA ARG A 54 1.81 16.26 16.08
C ARG A 54 1.91 14.82 15.56
N PHE A 55 0.93 14.37 14.79
CA PHE A 55 0.91 13.01 14.22
C PHE A 55 1.71 12.90 12.93
N SER A 56 1.91 13.98 12.18
CA SER A 56 2.60 13.98 10.89
C SER A 56 4.01 13.38 10.95
N PRO A 57 4.93 13.85 11.82
CA PRO A 57 6.26 13.25 11.91
C PRO A 57 6.24 11.81 12.44
N LYS A 58 5.26 11.45 13.29
CA LYS A 58 5.09 10.06 13.77
C LYS A 58 4.66 9.13 12.64
N ILE A 59 3.72 9.55 11.80
CA ILE A 59 3.25 8.76 10.66
C ILE A 59 4.40 8.58 9.67
N LEU A 60 5.10 9.66 9.31
CA LEU A 60 6.25 9.60 8.42
C LEU A 60 7.35 8.68 8.97
N GLY A 61 7.69 8.81 10.25
CA GLY A 61 8.67 7.93 10.92
C GLY A 61 8.25 6.46 10.89
N ASN A 62 6.97 6.17 11.19
CA ASN A 62 6.45 4.81 11.13
C ASN A 62 6.46 4.25 9.71
N THR A 63 6.07 5.03 8.70
CA THR A 63 6.10 4.60 7.29
C THR A 63 7.52 4.35 6.81
N ILE A 64 8.47 5.22 7.16
CA ILE A 64 9.89 5.05 6.81
C ILE A 64 10.46 3.82 7.51
N MET A 65 10.24 3.68 8.82
CA MET A 65 10.71 2.53 9.58
C MET A 65 10.12 1.22 9.04
N TYR A 66 8.80 1.18 8.80
CA TYR A 66 8.14 0.02 8.21
C TYR A 66 8.70 -0.31 6.83
N THR A 67 8.85 0.68 5.96
CA THR A 67 9.39 0.49 4.61
C THR A 67 10.84 0.02 4.66
N ALA A 68 11.69 0.65 5.48
CA ALA A 68 13.10 0.28 5.63
C ALA A 68 13.26 -1.13 6.19
N VAL A 69 12.50 -1.49 7.23
CA VAL A 69 12.52 -2.82 7.83
C VAL A 69 12.04 -3.87 6.82
N THR A 70 10.95 -3.62 6.10
CA THR A 70 10.43 -4.56 5.11
C THR A 70 11.31 -4.67 3.86
N LEU A 71 11.92 -3.58 3.39
CA LEU A 71 12.91 -3.65 2.30
C LEU A 71 14.16 -4.40 2.76
N CYS A 72 14.76 -4.01 3.88
CA CYS A 72 16.02 -4.58 4.33
C CYS A 72 15.89 -6.03 4.78
N LEU A 73 14.89 -6.39 5.59
CA LEU A 73 14.74 -7.76 6.09
C LEU A 73 14.09 -8.69 5.07
N PHE A 74 12.95 -8.28 4.48
CA PHE A 74 12.18 -9.17 3.61
C PHE A 74 12.67 -9.14 2.16
N ASN A 75 12.99 -7.98 1.59
CA ASN A 75 13.42 -7.94 0.18
C ASN A 75 14.90 -8.28 0.03
N VAL A 76 15.77 -7.56 0.73
CA VAL A 76 17.23 -7.70 0.59
C VAL A 76 17.76 -8.86 1.42
N GLY A 77 17.33 -8.97 2.69
CA GLY A 77 17.79 -9.99 3.63
C GLY A 77 17.47 -11.41 3.17
N MET A 78 16.23 -11.66 2.75
CA MET A 78 15.86 -12.99 2.22
C MET A 78 16.47 -13.26 0.84
N GLY A 79 16.62 -12.24 0.01
CA GLY A 79 17.36 -12.35 -1.26
C GLY A 79 18.81 -12.78 -1.04
N LEU A 80 19.48 -12.19 -0.04
CA LEU A 80 20.83 -12.53 0.37
C LEU A 80 20.90 -13.94 0.99
N ALA A 81 19.95 -14.31 1.87
CA ALA A 81 19.89 -15.63 2.47
C ALA A 81 19.72 -16.73 1.39
N ILE A 82 18.84 -16.51 0.41
CA ILE A 82 18.66 -17.42 -0.72
C ILE A 82 19.92 -17.48 -1.58
N ALA A 83 20.59 -16.35 -1.83
CA ALA A 83 21.84 -16.30 -2.58
C ALA A 83 22.95 -17.10 -1.88
N LEU A 84 23.17 -16.91 -0.58
CA LEU A 84 24.19 -17.62 0.20
C LEU A 84 23.92 -19.14 0.27
N LEU A 85 22.65 -19.54 0.47
CA LEU A 85 22.25 -20.95 0.48
C LEU A 85 22.42 -21.62 -0.89
N THR A 86 22.12 -20.90 -1.97
CA THR A 86 22.26 -21.41 -3.34
C THR A 86 23.73 -21.60 -3.72
N THR A 87 24.63 -20.73 -3.23
CA THR A 87 26.07 -20.81 -3.54
C THR A 87 26.76 -21.97 -2.80
N ASN A 88 26.31 -22.33 -1.58
CA ASN A 88 26.98 -23.36 -0.80
C ASN A 88 26.38 -24.77 -0.92
N ILE A 89 25.05 -24.94 -1.05
CA ILE A 89 24.43 -26.27 -0.94
C ILE A 89 23.24 -26.42 -1.92
N ASN A 90 23.52 -27.01 -3.09
CA ASN A 90 22.61 -27.76 -3.96
C ASN A 90 21.42 -27.03 -4.64
N ARG A 91 21.35 -27.13 -5.98
CA ARG A 91 20.39 -26.47 -6.90
C ARG A 91 18.92 -26.77 -6.62
N ARG A 92 18.59 -27.89 -5.96
CA ARG A 92 17.19 -28.25 -5.56
C ARG A 92 16.71 -27.49 -4.32
N ALA A 93 17.56 -27.26 -3.33
CA ALA A 93 17.19 -26.54 -2.11
C ALA A 93 16.88 -25.07 -2.43
N GLY A 94 17.71 -24.43 -3.26
CA GLY A 94 17.49 -23.06 -3.71
C GLY A 94 16.17 -22.86 -4.48
N PHE A 95 15.70 -23.87 -5.22
CA PHE A 95 14.39 -23.83 -5.88
C PHE A 95 13.24 -23.98 -4.87
N PHE A 96 13.34 -24.94 -3.94
CA PHE A 96 12.32 -25.17 -2.92
C PHE A 96 12.10 -23.93 -2.03
N PHE A 97 13.18 -23.31 -1.53
CA PHE A 97 13.09 -22.08 -0.73
C PHE A 97 12.49 -20.90 -1.51
N ARG A 98 12.79 -20.79 -2.81
CA ARG A 98 12.27 -19.73 -3.68
C ARG A 98 10.76 -19.89 -3.93
N VAL A 99 10.28 -21.12 -4.12
CA VAL A 99 8.85 -21.42 -4.26
C VAL A 99 8.12 -21.15 -2.94
N LEU A 100 8.64 -21.65 -1.82
CA LEU A 100 8.05 -21.41 -0.50
C LEU A 100 7.96 -19.91 -0.16
N TRP A 101 8.95 -19.12 -0.61
CA TRP A 101 8.96 -17.67 -0.47
C TRP A 101 7.99 -16.93 -1.40
N LEU A 102 7.85 -17.38 -2.64
CA LEU A 102 6.97 -16.75 -3.63
C LEU A 102 5.49 -17.08 -3.42
N LEU A 103 5.19 -18.27 -2.90
CA LEU A 103 3.83 -18.73 -2.60
C LEU A 103 2.99 -17.70 -1.83
N PRO A 104 3.42 -17.18 -0.66
CA PRO A 104 2.66 -16.17 0.07
C PRO A 104 2.58 -14.84 -0.68
N ARG A 105 3.57 -14.51 -1.51
CA ARG A 105 3.62 -13.23 -2.22
C ARG A 105 2.64 -13.14 -3.40
N ILE A 106 2.24 -14.28 -3.96
CA ILE A 106 1.25 -14.37 -5.03
C ILE A 106 -0.18 -14.35 -4.46
N THR A 107 -0.36 -14.59 -3.15
CA THR A 107 -1.68 -14.49 -2.54
C THR A 107 -2.25 -13.07 -2.67
N PRO A 108 -3.51 -12.92 -3.10
CA PRO A 108 -4.11 -11.60 -3.25
C PRO A 108 -4.23 -10.90 -1.89
N ILE A 109 -3.92 -9.60 -1.86
CA ILE A 109 -3.87 -8.77 -0.64
C ILE A 109 -5.12 -8.92 0.23
N VAL A 110 -6.30 -9.06 -0.40
CA VAL A 110 -7.59 -9.18 0.29
C VAL A 110 -7.65 -10.46 1.13
N VAL A 111 -7.21 -11.59 0.57
CA VAL A 111 -7.22 -12.89 1.26
C VAL A 111 -6.25 -12.84 2.44
N TYR A 112 -5.06 -12.26 2.24
CA TYR A 112 -4.08 -12.08 3.31
C TYR A 112 -4.64 -11.24 4.47
N ILE A 113 -5.29 -10.11 4.19
CA ILE A 113 -5.93 -9.27 5.21
C ILE A 113 -7.03 -10.05 5.95
N MET A 114 -7.84 -10.83 5.25
CA MET A 114 -8.88 -11.64 5.88
C MET A 114 -8.29 -12.74 6.79
N MET A 115 -7.21 -13.39 6.36
CA MET A 115 -6.51 -14.41 7.16
C MET A 115 -5.94 -13.80 8.45
N TRP A 116 -5.23 -12.68 8.36
CA TRP A 116 -4.70 -12.02 9.56
C TRP A 116 -5.78 -11.49 10.47
N LYS A 117 -6.87 -10.95 9.90
CA LYS A 117 -8.03 -10.56 10.72
C LYS A 117 -8.70 -11.75 11.40
N ALA A 118 -8.72 -12.92 10.77
CA ALA A 118 -9.24 -14.14 11.38
C ALA A 118 -8.30 -14.71 12.46
N LEU A 119 -6.98 -14.60 12.27
CA LEU A 119 -5.95 -15.07 13.21
C LEU A 119 -5.74 -14.14 14.41
N ALA A 120 -5.82 -12.82 14.20
CA ALA A 120 -5.56 -11.80 15.22
C ALA A 120 -6.84 -11.13 15.75
N GLY A 121 -8.00 -11.44 15.19
CA GLY A 121 -9.28 -10.91 15.65
C GLY A 121 -9.80 -11.66 16.89
N PRO A 122 -10.52 -11.00 17.81
CA PRO A 122 -11.34 -11.69 18.78
C PRO A 122 -12.37 -12.58 18.07
N GLU A 123 -12.93 -13.56 18.78
CA GLU A 123 -13.69 -14.67 18.19
C GLU A 123 -15.06 -14.39 17.50
N PRO A 124 -15.72 -13.20 17.43
CA PRO A 124 -17.13 -13.21 17.01
C PRO A 124 -17.35 -13.39 15.50
N MET A 125 -16.33 -13.45 14.64
CA MET A 125 -16.53 -13.77 13.21
C MET A 125 -16.73 -15.26 12.93
N GLY A 126 -16.27 -16.16 13.81
CA GLY A 126 -16.49 -17.61 13.65
C GLY A 126 -17.93 -18.05 13.94
N LYS A 127 -18.64 -17.33 14.83
CA LYS A 127 -20.05 -17.62 15.18
C LYS A 127 -21.07 -17.07 14.19
N ASN A 128 -20.68 -16.11 13.33
CA ASN A 128 -21.61 -15.47 12.41
C ASN A 128 -21.73 -16.17 11.05
N LEU A 129 -20.80 -17.08 10.72
CA LEU A 129 -20.89 -17.83 9.46
C LEU A 129 -21.97 -18.93 9.52
N SER A 130 -22.12 -19.58 10.69
CA SER A 130 -23.16 -20.59 10.90
C SER A 130 -24.56 -19.99 11.02
N THR A 131 -24.69 -18.73 11.46
CA THR A 131 -25.96 -18.00 11.51
C THR A 131 -26.35 -17.33 10.19
N LEU A 132 -25.41 -17.09 9.27
CA LEU A 132 -25.72 -16.61 7.91
C LEU A 132 -26.12 -17.75 6.96
N ILE A 133 -25.65 -18.98 7.20
CA ILE A 133 -26.03 -20.18 6.42
C ILE A 133 -27.36 -20.78 6.92
N SER A 134 -27.80 -20.46 8.13
CA SER A 134 -29.04 -20.97 8.73
C SER A 134 -30.25 -20.05 8.65
N GLN A 135 -30.13 -18.85 8.04
CA GLN A 135 -31.29 -18.01 7.79
C GLN A 135 -32.07 -18.54 6.57
N PRO A 136 -33.34 -18.97 6.73
CA PRO A 136 -34.19 -19.25 5.58
C PRO A 136 -34.36 -17.95 4.79
N ALA A 137 -34.20 -18.04 3.47
CA ALA A 137 -34.60 -16.97 2.58
C ALA A 137 -36.12 -16.75 2.72
N TYR A 138 -36.50 -15.68 3.41
CA TYR A 138 -37.84 -15.09 3.32
C TYR A 138 -37.73 -13.76 2.57
#